data_AF-A0A7C1YHW8-F1
#
_entry.id   AF-A0A7C1YHW8-F1
#
_cell.length_a   1.000
_cell.length_b   1.000
_cell.length_c   1.000
_cell.angle_alpha   90.00
_cell.angle_beta   90.00
_cell.angle_gamma   90.00
#
_symmetry.space_group_name_H-M   'P 1'
#
loop_
_entity.id
_entity.type
_entity.pdbx_description
1 polymer ?
#
loop_
_entity_poly.entity_id
_entity_poly.type
_entity_poly.pdbx_seq_one_letter_code
_entity_poly.pdbx_strand_id
1 'polypeptide(L)' 'MKHGSNPRRARSRGNGKRPPSRGSNNFESSGSEAKIRGSAQQVHDKYLALARDAGSMDDRIAAERYLQYADHY' A
#
# COMPACT_ATOMS: atom_id res chain seq x y z
N MET A 1 -28.35 21.22 -42.16
CA MET A 1 -27.29 21.15 -41.12
C MET A 1 -27.57 19.89 -40.29
N LYS A 2 -27.20 18.67 -40.71
CA LYS A 2 -25.92 17.92 -40.66
C LYS A 2 -25.36 17.69 -39.24
N HIS A 3 -25.24 16.39 -38.91
CA HIS A 3 -24.46 15.70 -37.85
C HIS A 3 -25.07 15.62 -36.44
N GLY A 4 -25.16 14.47 -35.80
CA GLY A 4 -24.71 13.13 -36.18
C GLY A 4 -24.86 12.17 -34.99
N SER A 5 -25.55 11.05 -35.23
CA SER A 5 -25.57 9.87 -34.38
C SER A 5 -24.14 9.41 -34.10
N ASN A 6 -23.74 9.33 -32.83
CA ASN A 6 -22.44 8.75 -32.49
C ASN A 6 -22.57 7.67 -31.40
N PRO A 7 -22.69 6.40 -31.79
CA PRO A 7 -22.59 5.26 -30.89
C PRO A 7 -21.13 5.09 -30.49
N ARG A 8 -20.74 5.64 -29.33
CA ARG A 8 -19.37 5.50 -28.85
C ARG A 8 -19.14 4.11 -28.26
N ARG A 9 -18.57 3.29 -29.14
CA ARG A 9 -17.65 2.15 -28.88
C ARG A 9 -18.29 0.87 -28.34
N ALA A 10 -18.66 0.06 -29.32
CA ALA A 10 -18.32 -1.36 -29.33
C ALA A 10 -16.96 -1.59 -28.64
N ARG A 11 -16.96 -2.33 -27.54
CA ARG A 11 -15.77 -2.83 -26.87
C ARG A 11 -15.09 -3.79 -27.84
N SER A 12 -14.14 -3.22 -28.57
CA SER A 12 -13.20 -3.90 -29.45
C SER A 12 -12.64 -5.14 -28.74
N ARG A 13 -12.91 -6.30 -29.33
CA ARG A 13 -12.16 -7.54 -29.15
C ARG A 13 -10.73 -7.25 -29.59
N GLY A 14 -9.89 -6.86 -28.65
CA GLY A 14 -8.50 -6.51 -28.86
C GLY A 14 -7.62 -7.38 -27.98
N ASN A 15 -7.27 -8.54 -28.50
CA ASN A 15 -6.18 -9.38 -28.05
C ASN A 15 -4.92 -8.51 -27.83
N GLY A 16 -4.53 -8.32 -26.58
CA GLY A 16 -3.46 -7.38 -26.23
C GLY A 16 -3.14 -7.48 -24.75
N LYS A 17 -2.52 -8.60 -24.37
CA LYS A 17 -1.63 -8.80 -23.23
C LYS A 17 -1.40 -7.51 -22.43
N ARG A 18 -2.35 -7.15 -21.57
CA ARG A 18 -2.07 -6.21 -20.49
C ARG A 18 -1.19 -7.03 -19.55
N PRO A 19 0.09 -6.67 -19.31
CA PRO A 19 0.82 -7.30 -18.22
C PRO A 19 -0.08 -7.18 -16.99
N PRO A 20 -0.22 -8.24 -16.16
CA PRO A 20 -0.95 -8.09 -14.92
C PRO A 20 -0.34 -6.89 -14.24
N SER A 21 -1.18 -5.87 -13.99
CA SER A 21 -0.80 -4.72 -13.19
C SER A 21 -0.03 -5.30 -12.02
N ARG A 22 1.29 -5.07 -11.97
CA ARG A 22 2.09 -5.41 -10.79
C ARG A 22 1.29 -4.82 -9.65
N GLY A 23 0.78 -5.70 -8.79
CA GLY A 23 -0.30 -5.38 -7.88
C GLY A 23 -0.01 -4.03 -7.26
N SER A 24 -1.04 -3.22 -7.09
CA SER A 24 -0.97 -2.18 -6.08
C SER A 24 -0.46 -2.89 -4.82
N ASN A 25 0.84 -2.73 -4.53
CA ASN A 25 1.55 -3.45 -3.49
C ASN A 25 1.17 -2.79 -2.17
N ASN A 26 -0.13 -2.80 -1.89
CA ASN A 26 -0.71 -2.44 -0.63
C ASN A 26 -0.37 -3.60 0.29
N PHE A 27 0.80 -3.51 0.89
CA PHE A 27 1.14 -4.38 2.00
C PHE A 27 0.19 -4.01 3.15
N GLU A 28 -0.58 -5.00 3.59
CA GLU A 28 -1.40 -4.87 4.78
C GLU A 28 -0.60 -5.47 5.93
N SER A 29 -0.02 -4.61 6.77
CA SER A 29 0.69 -5.11 7.93
C SER A 29 -0.29 -5.59 8.99
N SER A 30 -0.22 -6.89 9.31
CA SER A 30 -0.98 -7.51 10.39
C SER A 30 -0.23 -7.41 11.72
N GLY A 31 0.22 -6.20 12.09
CA GLY A 31 0.54 -5.91 13.48
C GLY A 31 -0.76 -5.80 14.25
N SER A 32 -0.95 -6.64 15.27
CA SER A 32 -2.17 -6.77 16.10
C SER A 32 -2.75 -5.47 16.70
N GLU A 33 -2.08 -4.34 16.53
CA GLU A 33 -2.42 -3.05 17.13
C GLU A 33 -2.68 -1.94 16.10
N ALA A 34 -2.11 -2.04 14.90
CA ALA A 34 -2.27 -1.03 13.86
C ALA A 34 -2.22 -1.70 12.49
N LYS A 35 -3.36 -1.74 11.80
CA LYS A 35 -3.41 -2.13 10.38
C LYS A 35 -2.77 -1.01 9.57
N ILE A 36 -1.45 -1.03 9.44
CA ILE A 36 -0.72 -0.07 8.64
C ILE A 36 -0.87 -0.47 7.18
N ARG A 37 -1.56 0.39 6.42
CA ARG A 37 -1.78 0.24 4.99
C ARG A 37 -0.95 1.28 4.24
N GLY A 38 -0.35 0.87 3.12
CA GLY A 38 0.44 1.75 2.26
C GLY A 38 1.38 0.96 1.34
N SER A 39 2.23 1.69 0.62
CA SER A 39 3.42 1.07 0.01
C SER A 39 4.41 0.63 1.09
N ALA A 40 5.31 -0.30 0.77
CA ALA A 40 6.33 -0.80 1.69
C ALA A 40 7.11 0.33 2.41
N GLN A 41 7.59 1.32 1.66
CA GLN A 41 8.26 2.50 2.21
C GLN A 41 7.39 3.31 3.19
N GLN A 42 6.11 3.48 2.88
CA GLN A 42 5.20 4.20 3.79
C GLN A 42 4.93 3.42 5.07
N VAL A 43 4.93 2.10 4.99
CA VAL A 43 4.75 1.21 6.15
C VAL A 43 6.01 1.25 7.02
N HIS A 44 7.20 1.16 6.41
CA HIS A 44 8.50 1.33 7.06
C HIS A 44 8.59 2.63 7.87
N ASP A 45 8.31 3.77 7.24
CA ASP A 45 8.43 5.08 7.89
C ASP A 45 7.48 5.24 9.08
N LYS A 46 6.28 4.64 8.98
CA LYS A 46 5.32 4.61 10.10
C LYS A 46 5.82 3.75 11.25
N TYR A 47 6.41 2.57 10.98
CA TYR A 47 6.98 1.74 12.03
C TYR A 47 8.17 2.41 12.72
N LEU A 48 9.02 3.14 11.99
CA LEU A 48 10.08 3.94 12.60
C LEU A 48 9.53 5.05 13.51
N ALA A 49 8.41 5.69 13.13
CA ALA A 49 7.75 6.68 13.99
C ALA A 49 7.19 6.04 15.27
N LEU A 50 6.51 4.89 15.15
CA LEU A 50 5.97 4.15 16.30
C LEU A 50 7.08 3.65 17.24
N ALA A 51 8.20 3.19 16.71
CA ALA A 51 9.34 2.78 17.53
C ALA A 51 9.91 3.94 18.37
N ARG A 52 9.98 5.15 17.81
CA ARG A 52 10.42 6.34 18.53
C ARG A 52 9.44 6.75 19.63
N ASP A 53 8.14 6.68 19.36
CA ASP A 53 7.10 7.00 20.33
C ASP A 53 7.12 6.02 21.50
N ALA A 54 7.16 4.71 21.21
CA ALA A 54 7.30 3.66 22.22
C ALA A 54 8.58 3.82 23.07
N GLY A 55 9.70 4.15 22.43
CA GLY A 55 10.95 4.44 23.13
C GLY A 55 10.87 5.67 24.05
N SER A 56 10.06 6.67 23.70
CA SER A 56 9.82 7.84 24.55
C SER A 56 8.92 7.54 25.76
N MET A 57 8.09 6.50 25.67
CA MET A 57 7.27 5.98 26.77
C MET A 57 8.00 4.93 27.64
N ASP A 58 9.29 4.70 27.38
CA ASP A 58 10.11 3.64 28.00
C ASP A 58 9.57 2.21 27.76
N ASP A 59 8.70 2.02 26.76
CA ASP A 59 8.20 0.71 26.34
C ASP A 59 9.17 0.10 25.31
N ARG A 60 10.28 -0.43 25.84
CA ARG A 60 11.36 -1.01 25.03
C ARG A 60 10.92 -2.26 24.25
N ILE A 61 9.98 -3.03 24.79
CA ILE A 61 9.49 -4.26 24.13
C ILE A 61 8.68 -3.88 22.89
N ALA A 62 7.80 -2.89 23.00
CA ALA A 62 7.05 -2.38 21.85
C ALA A 62 7.98 -1.74 20.81
N ALA A 63 8.97 -0.95 21.24
CA ALA A 63 9.93 -0.32 20.36
C ALA A 63 10.71 -1.34 19.51
N GLU A 64 11.25 -2.40 20.10
CA GLU A 64 11.95 -3.47 19.39
C GLU A 64 11.04 -4.18 18.38
N ARG A 65 9.81 -4.48 18.79
CA ARG A 65 8.82 -5.11 17.90
C ARG A 65 8.52 -4.22 16.69
N TYR A 66 8.37 -2.92 16.87
CA TYR A 66 8.16 -1.99 15.76
C TYR A 66 9.38 -1.86 14.86
N LEU A 67 10.60 -1.90 15.40
CA LEU A 67 11.83 -1.90 14.59
C LEU A 67 11.93 -3.17 13.73
N GLN A 68 11.58 -4.33 14.26
CA GLN A 68 11.52 -5.56 13.47
C GLN A 68 10.51 -5.47 12.33
N TYR A 69 9.35 -4.82 12.57
CA TYR A 69 8.39 -4.56 11.50
C TYR A 69 8.94 -3.57 10.47
N ALA A 70 9.65 -2.52 10.89
CA ALA A 70 10.30 -1.59 9.97
C ALA A 70 11.30 -2.33 9.06
N ASP A 71 12.18 -3.18 9.61
CA ASP A 71 13.15 -3.94 8.83
C ASP A 71 12.50 -4.92 7.82
N HIS A 72 11.26 -5.35 8.08
CA HIS A 72 10.53 -6.26 7.20
C HIS A 72 9.92 -5.55 5.97
N TYR A 73 9.60 -4.26 6.09
CA TYR A 73 8.92 -3.48 5.05
C TYR A 73 9.87 -2.55 4.29
#